data_AF-A0A959AU64-F1
#
_entry.id   AF-A0A959AU64-F1
#
_cell.length_a   1.000
_cell.length_b   1.000
_cell.length_c   1.000
_cell.angle_alpha   90.00
_cell.angle_beta   90.00
_cell.angle_gamma   90.00
#
_symmetry.space_group_name_H-M   'P 1'
#
loop_
_entity.id
_entity.type
_entity.pdbx_description
1 polymer ?
#
loop_
_entity_poly.entity_id
_entity_poly.type
_entity_poly.pdbx_seq_one_letter_code
_entity_poly.pdbx_strand_id
1 'polypeptide(L)'
;MKTLLNLFAVIGILLATCHSVEAQNVWRGGKPGQEKNWNTPGNWSKNRVPDIDDIVLIPNTESRGGFYPVITEEVGPIYYLEVQGGATLSIAPQGSLTIDGIGKYEDAILLVGTIENRGEIRLSTAKHQLFAGHPENLLNEGKITSVFTPGNR
;
A
#
# COMPACT_ATOMS: atom_id res chain seq x y z
N MET A 1 49.50 19.34 2.20
CA MET A 1 49.08 17.92 2.33
C MET A 1 47.88 17.70 3.26
N LYS A 2 47.71 18.46 4.37
CA LYS A 2 46.53 18.35 5.25
C LYS A 2 45.21 18.87 4.63
N THR A 3 45.30 19.76 3.66
CA THR A 3 44.13 20.32 2.93
C THR A 3 43.58 19.42 1.83
N LEU A 4 44.40 18.52 1.25
CA LEU A 4 43.91 17.48 0.31
C LEU A 4 43.18 16.36 1.05
N LEU A 5 43.54 16.08 2.31
CA LEU A 5 42.88 15.05 3.13
C LEU A 5 41.42 15.43 3.48
N ASN A 6 41.14 16.74 3.61
CA ASN A 6 39.78 17.23 3.86
C ASN A 6 38.88 17.26 2.61
N LEU A 7 39.45 17.17 1.41
CA LEU A 7 38.67 17.16 0.17
C LEU A 7 38.07 15.78 -0.11
N PHE A 8 38.77 14.71 0.27
CA PHE A 8 38.24 13.34 0.19
C PHE A 8 37.12 13.06 1.20
N ALA A 9 37.13 13.70 2.36
CA ALA A 9 36.07 13.56 3.36
C ALA A 9 34.73 14.21 2.94
N VAL A 10 34.79 15.31 2.17
CA VAL A 10 33.57 16.01 1.69
C VAL A 10 32.95 15.31 0.47
N ILE A 11 33.76 14.66 -0.37
CA ILE A 11 33.27 13.90 -1.54
C ILE A 11 32.68 12.54 -1.12
N GLY A 12 33.15 11.95 -0.02
CA GLY A 12 32.61 10.69 0.53
C GLY A 12 31.22 10.79 1.19
N ILE A 13 30.80 12.00 1.60
CA ILE A 13 29.48 12.25 2.21
C ILE A 13 28.40 12.48 1.14
N LEU A 14 28.77 12.70 -0.12
CA LEU A 14 27.83 12.86 -1.24
C LEU A 14 27.41 11.51 -1.87
N LEU A 15 27.88 10.38 -1.34
CA LEU A 15 27.54 9.04 -1.80
C LEU A 15 26.36 8.47 -1.00
N ALA A 16 25.23 8.40 -1.70
CA ALA A 16 24.09 7.53 -1.44
C ALA A 16 23.16 7.90 -0.27
N THR A 17 22.38 8.97 -0.44
CA THR A 17 20.95 8.86 -0.10
C THR A 17 20.20 8.42 -1.35
N CYS A 18 20.16 7.12 -1.62
CA CYS A 18 19.15 6.56 -2.52
C CYS A 18 17.82 6.69 -1.77
N HIS A 19 17.11 7.78 -2.01
CA HIS A 19 15.71 7.83 -1.60
C HIS A 19 14.98 6.89 -2.55
N SER A 20 14.50 5.75 -2.04
CA SER A 20 13.50 4.97 -2.75
C SER A 20 12.36 5.93 -3.08
N VAL A 21 12.13 6.20 -4.37
CA VAL A 21 10.94 6.95 -4.76
C VAL A 21 9.79 5.99 -4.56
N GLU A 22 8.91 6.25 -3.58
CA GLU A 22 7.70 5.47 -3.41
C GLU A 22 6.85 5.66 -4.68
N ALA A 23 6.90 4.67 -5.56
CA ALA A 23 6.28 4.81 -6.85
C ALA A 23 4.83 4.32 -6.74
N GLN A 24 3.88 5.15 -7.14
CA GLN A 24 2.46 4.80 -7.11
C GLN A 24 2.17 3.63 -8.06
N ASN A 25 1.58 2.56 -7.56
CA ASN A 25 1.11 1.42 -8.34
C ASN A 25 -0.42 1.43 -8.35
N VAL A 26 -0.99 1.71 -9.53
CA VAL A 26 -2.41 2.03 -9.69
C VAL A 26 -3.16 0.81 -10.19
N TRP A 27 -4.26 0.48 -9.52
CA TRP A 27 -5.16 -0.56 -9.98
C TRP A 27 -5.85 -0.16 -11.29
N ARG A 28 -5.72 -1.05 -12.28
CA ARG A 28 -6.39 -0.97 -13.58
C ARG A 28 -7.54 -1.97 -13.68
N GLY A 29 -7.35 -3.17 -13.14
CA GLY A 29 -8.28 -4.30 -13.28
C GLY A 29 -8.45 -4.73 -14.75
N GLY A 30 -9.41 -5.62 -14.97
CA GLY A 30 -9.92 -5.94 -16.31
C GLY A 30 -9.05 -6.88 -17.16
N LYS A 31 -8.01 -7.53 -16.61
CA LYS A 31 -7.34 -8.62 -17.33
C LYS A 31 -8.33 -9.77 -17.55
N PRO A 32 -8.58 -10.21 -18.81
CA PRO A 32 -9.57 -11.24 -19.09
C PRO A 32 -9.38 -12.52 -18.27
N GLY A 33 -10.46 -12.98 -17.63
CA GLY A 33 -10.52 -14.15 -16.76
C GLY A 33 -9.91 -13.97 -15.37
N GLN A 34 -9.36 -12.78 -15.05
CA GLN A 34 -8.72 -12.44 -13.78
C GLN A 34 -8.99 -10.96 -13.41
N GLU A 35 -10.12 -10.41 -13.84
CA GLU A 35 -10.36 -8.96 -13.91
C GLU A 35 -10.25 -8.26 -12.56
N LYS A 36 -10.59 -8.98 -11.49
CA LYS A 36 -10.60 -8.50 -10.11
C LYS A 36 -9.45 -9.04 -9.25
N ASN A 37 -8.62 -9.94 -9.77
CA ASN A 37 -7.61 -10.62 -8.96
C ASN A 37 -6.44 -9.69 -8.63
N TRP A 38 -6.23 -9.41 -7.34
CA TRP A 38 -5.10 -8.62 -6.83
C TRP A 38 -3.74 -9.16 -7.30
N ASN A 39 -3.56 -10.48 -7.28
CA ASN A 39 -2.29 -11.15 -7.59
C ASN A 39 -2.00 -11.25 -9.10
N THR A 40 -2.77 -10.56 -9.94
CA THR A 40 -2.56 -10.53 -11.39
C THR A 40 -1.75 -9.30 -11.79
N PRO A 41 -0.48 -9.44 -12.22
CA PRO A 41 0.37 -8.31 -12.60
C PRO A 41 -0.25 -7.35 -13.63
N GLY A 42 -0.99 -7.91 -14.61
CA GLY A 42 -1.63 -7.12 -15.66
C GLY A 42 -2.78 -6.21 -15.19
N ASN A 43 -3.25 -6.38 -13.96
CA ASN A 43 -4.24 -5.48 -13.36
C ASN A 43 -3.59 -4.23 -12.72
N TRP A 44 -2.27 -4.10 -12.76
CA TRP A 44 -1.53 -3.02 -12.11
C TRP A 44 -0.79 -2.14 -13.13
N SER A 45 -0.66 -0.85 -12.84
CA SER A 45 -0.04 0.10 -13.77
C SER A 45 1.43 -0.18 -14.06
N LYS A 46 2.13 -0.79 -13.10
CA LYS A 46 3.53 -1.21 -13.23
C LYS A 46 3.71 -2.62 -13.79
N ASN A 47 2.63 -3.30 -14.17
CA ASN A 47 2.63 -4.69 -14.65
C ASN A 47 3.31 -5.67 -13.67
N ARG A 48 3.18 -5.42 -12.36
CA ARG A 48 3.64 -6.25 -11.24
C ARG A 48 2.69 -6.06 -10.05
N VAL A 49 2.55 -7.10 -9.22
CA VAL A 49 1.80 -7.01 -7.95
C VAL A 49 2.53 -6.03 -7.02
N PRO A 50 1.82 -5.16 -6.29
CA PRO A 50 2.42 -4.25 -5.33
C PRO A 50 3.24 -4.97 -4.24
N ASP A 51 4.29 -4.30 -3.79
CA ASP A 51 5.14 -4.72 -2.67
C ASP A 51 5.35 -3.58 -1.67
N ILE A 52 6.26 -3.81 -0.71
CA ILE A 52 6.48 -2.95 0.45
C ILE A 52 6.89 -1.52 0.11
N ASP A 53 7.39 -1.29 -1.11
CA ASP A 53 7.83 0.02 -1.58
C ASP A 53 6.75 0.77 -2.39
N ASP A 54 5.59 0.15 -2.63
CA ASP A 54 4.53 0.71 -3.46
C ASP A 54 3.46 1.42 -2.63
N ILE A 55 3.13 2.65 -3.06
CA ILE A 55 1.87 3.30 -2.73
C ILE A 55 0.80 2.72 -3.66
N VAL A 56 -0.18 2.02 -3.09
CA VAL A 56 -1.29 1.45 -3.85
C VAL A 56 -2.42 2.46 -3.97
N LEU A 57 -2.85 2.73 -5.21
CA LEU A 57 -4.02 3.55 -5.49
C LEU A 57 -5.11 2.72 -6.15
N ILE A 58 -6.30 2.70 -5.54
CA ILE A 58 -7.50 2.09 -6.07
C ILE A 58 -8.45 3.20 -6.55
N PRO A 59 -8.57 3.42 -7.87
CA PRO A 59 -9.44 4.43 -8.44
C PRO A 59 -10.86 3.90 -8.65
N ASN A 60 -11.82 4.80 -8.91
CA ASN A 60 -13.15 4.38 -9.38
C ASN A 60 -13.00 3.61 -10.73
N THR A 61 -13.58 2.41 -10.77
CA THR A 61 -13.54 1.51 -11.94
C THR A 61 -14.90 1.35 -12.63
N GLU A 62 -15.96 2.07 -12.21
CA GLU A 62 -17.30 1.98 -12.80
C GLU A 62 -17.30 2.19 -14.32
N SER A 63 -16.58 3.20 -14.80
CA SER A 63 -16.44 3.48 -16.25
C SER A 63 -15.65 2.39 -17.02
N ARG A 64 -15.04 1.44 -16.31
CA ARG A 64 -14.20 0.36 -16.85
C ARG A 64 -14.75 -1.03 -16.50
N GLY A 65 -16.05 -1.14 -16.27
CA GLY A 65 -16.73 -2.41 -16.00
C GLY A 65 -16.81 -2.81 -14.52
N GLY A 66 -16.46 -1.91 -13.59
CA GLY A 66 -16.56 -2.18 -12.16
C GLY A 66 -15.62 -3.29 -11.68
N PHE A 67 -14.46 -3.42 -12.33
CA PHE A 67 -13.44 -4.41 -11.98
C PHE A 67 -12.58 -3.93 -10.83
N TYR A 68 -13.18 -3.75 -9.66
CA TYR A 68 -12.46 -3.44 -8.43
C TYR A 68 -11.62 -4.63 -7.93
N PRO A 69 -10.53 -4.40 -7.19
CA PRO A 69 -9.68 -5.46 -6.66
C PRO A 69 -10.38 -6.30 -5.59
N VAL A 70 -10.13 -7.60 -5.63
CA VAL A 70 -10.52 -8.58 -4.61
C VAL A 70 -9.28 -9.34 -4.16
N ILE A 71 -9.01 -9.31 -2.86
CA ILE A 71 -7.95 -10.06 -2.19
C ILE A 71 -8.57 -11.34 -1.63
N THR A 72 -8.21 -12.50 -2.20
CA THR A 72 -8.75 -13.82 -1.79
C THR A 72 -7.80 -14.67 -0.98
N GLU A 73 -6.54 -14.25 -0.87
CA GLU A 73 -5.47 -14.94 -0.15
C GLU A 73 -4.53 -13.89 0.48
N GLU A 74 -3.50 -14.34 1.19
CA GLU A 74 -2.47 -13.43 1.70
C GLU A 74 -1.68 -12.81 0.53
N VAL A 75 -1.54 -11.48 0.56
CA VAL A 75 -0.73 -10.73 -0.40
C VAL A 75 0.47 -10.10 0.29
N GLY A 76 1.51 -9.79 -0.49
CA GLY A 76 2.69 -9.09 0.02
C GLY A 76 2.33 -7.77 0.70
N PRO A 77 3.13 -7.32 1.69
CA PRO A 77 2.88 -6.06 2.35
C PRO A 77 3.04 -4.90 1.35
N ILE A 78 2.33 -3.82 1.60
CA ILE A 78 2.41 -2.58 0.82
C ILE A 78 2.81 -1.41 1.71
N TYR A 79 3.30 -0.33 1.10
CA TYR A 79 3.68 0.87 1.84
C TYR A 79 2.46 1.61 2.38
N TYR A 80 1.51 1.92 1.48
CA TYR A 80 0.36 2.78 1.76
C TYR A 80 -0.80 2.43 0.85
N LEU A 81 -2.03 2.64 1.32
CA LEU A 81 -3.24 2.41 0.53
C LEU A 81 -4.08 3.67 0.39
N GLU A 82 -4.40 4.05 -0.84
CA GLU A 82 -5.40 5.04 -1.19
C GLU A 82 -6.59 4.37 -1.88
N VAL A 83 -7.80 4.54 -1.33
CA VAL A 83 -9.06 4.13 -1.96
C VAL A 83 -9.87 5.38 -2.28
N GLN A 84 -9.95 5.73 -3.56
CA GLN A 84 -10.60 6.97 -4.01
C GLN A 84 -12.12 6.91 -3.94
N GLY A 85 -12.78 8.07 -3.96
CA GLY A 85 -14.25 8.15 -3.96
C GLY A 85 -14.89 7.34 -5.10
N GLY A 86 -15.92 6.55 -4.77
CA GLY A 86 -16.57 5.64 -5.71
C GLY A 86 -15.74 4.39 -6.07
N ALA A 87 -14.56 4.20 -5.49
CA ALA A 87 -13.79 2.98 -5.61
C ALA A 87 -14.14 1.99 -4.49
N THR A 88 -13.87 0.70 -4.75
CA THR A 88 -14.04 -0.38 -3.77
C THR A 88 -12.76 -1.20 -3.70
N LEU A 89 -12.40 -1.68 -2.51
CA LEU A 89 -11.48 -2.80 -2.32
C LEU A 89 -12.20 -3.86 -1.48
N SER A 90 -12.17 -5.12 -1.91
CA SER A 90 -12.77 -6.22 -1.15
C SER A 90 -11.68 -7.18 -0.66
N ILE A 91 -11.72 -7.50 0.63
CA ILE A 91 -10.87 -8.52 1.25
C ILE A 91 -11.79 -9.68 1.64
N ALA A 92 -11.69 -10.78 0.91
CA ALA A 92 -12.49 -11.97 1.14
C ALA A 92 -12.06 -12.68 2.44
N PRO A 93 -12.83 -13.65 2.97
CA PRO A 93 -12.55 -14.25 4.28
C PRO A 93 -11.15 -14.87 4.47
N GLN A 94 -10.54 -15.37 3.39
CA GLN A 94 -9.17 -15.92 3.41
C GLN A 94 -8.11 -14.91 2.97
N GLY A 95 -8.54 -13.71 2.55
CA GLY A 95 -7.67 -12.63 2.11
C GLY A 95 -6.97 -11.95 3.27
N SER A 96 -5.72 -11.55 3.07
CA SER A 96 -5.03 -10.70 4.03
C SER A 96 -4.14 -9.67 3.35
N LEU A 97 -4.22 -8.43 3.83
CA LEU A 97 -3.41 -7.30 3.38
C LEU A 97 -2.61 -6.73 4.56
N THR A 98 -1.30 -6.62 4.40
CA THR A 98 -0.42 -5.95 5.37
C THR A 98 -0.03 -4.57 4.85
N ILE A 99 -0.11 -3.55 5.70
CA ILE A 99 0.35 -2.19 5.41
C ILE A 99 1.48 -1.85 6.40
N ASP A 100 2.66 -1.58 5.85
CA ASP A 100 3.94 -1.52 6.60
C ASP A 100 4.84 -0.37 6.10
N GLY A 101 4.23 0.79 5.84
CA GLY A 101 4.93 2.00 5.40
C GLY A 101 4.79 3.20 6.32
N ILE A 102 4.36 3.02 7.57
CA ILE A 102 4.11 4.15 8.47
C ILE A 102 5.45 4.76 8.94
N GLY A 103 5.70 6.01 8.55
CA GLY A 103 6.96 6.72 8.79
C GLY A 103 7.11 8.01 7.97
N LYS A 104 6.48 8.08 6.78
CA LYS A 104 6.30 9.32 6.00
C LYS A 104 4.88 9.88 6.05
N TYR A 105 3.88 9.00 6.19
CA TYR A 105 2.48 9.37 6.35
C TYR A 105 2.05 9.15 7.80
N GLU A 106 1.16 10.01 8.30
CA GLU A 106 0.58 9.90 9.65
C GLU A 106 -0.44 8.75 9.75
N ASP A 107 -0.98 8.30 8.61
CA ASP A 107 -1.99 7.26 8.51
C ASP A 107 -1.52 6.11 7.59
N ALA A 108 -2.13 4.94 7.73
CA ALA A 108 -1.86 3.78 6.86
C ALA A 108 -2.68 3.79 5.57
N ILE A 109 -3.90 4.35 5.66
CA ILE A 109 -4.92 4.29 4.62
C ILE A 109 -5.54 5.68 4.44
N LEU A 110 -5.60 6.20 3.21
CA LEU A 110 -6.54 7.25 2.84
C LEU A 110 -7.79 6.62 2.26
N LEU A 111 -8.88 6.66 3.03
CA LEU A 111 -10.14 6.04 2.67
C LEU A 111 -11.16 7.11 2.28
N VAL A 112 -11.44 7.24 0.98
CA VAL A 112 -12.54 8.08 0.46
C VAL A 112 -13.63 7.22 -0.17
N GLY A 113 -13.25 6.10 -0.81
CA GLY A 113 -14.17 5.06 -1.28
C GLY A 113 -14.51 4.06 -0.18
N THR A 114 -14.73 2.80 -0.57
CA THR A 114 -15.20 1.72 0.33
C THR A 114 -14.15 0.60 0.45
N ILE A 115 -13.94 0.11 1.67
CA ILE A 115 -13.25 -1.15 1.92
C ILE A 115 -14.24 -2.13 2.52
N GLU A 116 -14.43 -3.28 1.87
CA GLU A 116 -15.20 -4.41 2.37
C GLU A 116 -14.24 -5.45 2.98
N ASN A 117 -14.05 -5.43 4.29
CA ASN A 117 -13.15 -6.36 4.95
C ASN A 117 -13.91 -7.52 5.58
N ARG A 118 -13.75 -8.73 5.04
CA ARG A 118 -14.15 -10.01 5.67
C ARG A 118 -12.97 -10.89 6.05
N GLY A 119 -11.76 -10.53 5.62
CA GLY A 119 -10.52 -11.23 5.91
C GLY A 119 -9.73 -10.54 7.01
N GLU A 120 -8.47 -10.20 6.74
CA GLU A 120 -7.61 -9.52 7.71
C GLU A 120 -6.82 -8.35 7.11
N ILE A 121 -6.89 -7.19 7.77
CA ILE A 121 -6.00 -6.05 7.54
C ILE A 121 -4.96 -6.03 8.67
N ARG A 122 -3.67 -6.08 8.31
CA ARG A 122 -2.55 -6.05 9.26
C ARG A 122 -1.78 -4.74 9.14
N LEU A 123 -1.35 -4.20 10.27
CA LEU A 123 -0.62 -2.94 10.37
C LEU A 123 0.65 -3.18 11.16
N SER A 124 1.82 -2.98 10.56
CA SER A 124 3.10 -3.35 11.19
C SER A 124 3.62 -2.34 12.23
N THR A 125 3.01 -1.16 12.39
CA THR A 125 3.40 -0.19 13.42
C THR A 125 2.23 0.75 13.78
N ALA A 126 1.55 0.56 14.92
CA ALA A 126 0.52 1.50 15.37
C ALA A 126 1.17 2.68 16.12
N LYS A 127 1.26 3.86 15.47
CA LYS A 127 1.59 5.11 16.18
C LYS A 127 0.52 6.18 16.03
N HIS A 128 -0.02 6.38 14.84
CA HIS A 128 -1.10 7.34 14.60
C HIS A 128 -2.16 6.67 13.71
N GLN A 129 -3.29 7.35 13.51
CA GLN A 129 -4.60 6.75 13.21
C GLN A 129 -4.62 5.79 12.00
N LEU A 130 -5.54 4.83 12.02
CA LEU A 130 -5.62 3.79 10.97
C LEU A 130 -6.06 4.37 9.62
N PHE A 131 -6.94 5.37 9.64
CA PHE A 131 -7.56 5.95 8.46
C PHE A 131 -7.48 7.46 8.49
N ALA A 132 -7.07 8.05 7.38
CA ALA A 132 -7.49 9.38 6.96
C ALA A 132 -8.78 9.29 6.12
N GLY A 133 -9.56 10.38 6.07
CA GLY A 133 -10.76 10.49 5.24
C GLY A 133 -12.05 10.04 5.94
N HIS A 134 -12.74 9.07 5.36
CA HIS A 134 -14.07 8.57 5.73
C HIS A 134 -13.98 7.16 6.33
N PRO A 135 -13.56 7.01 7.61
CA PRO A 135 -13.45 5.71 8.26
C PRO A 135 -14.77 4.93 8.32
N GLU A 136 -15.92 5.61 8.24
CA GLU A 136 -17.25 5.02 8.14
C GLU A 136 -17.45 4.14 6.89
N ASN A 137 -16.63 4.34 5.85
CA ASN A 137 -16.69 3.53 4.62
C ASN A 137 -15.90 2.22 4.73
N LEU A 138 -15.31 1.94 5.90
CA LEU A 138 -14.81 0.61 6.21
C LEU A 138 -15.96 -0.27 6.68
N LEU A 139 -16.40 -1.17 5.81
CA LEU A 139 -17.35 -2.23 6.14
C LEU A 139 -16.59 -3.44 6.67
N ASN A 140 -16.35 -3.46 7.98
CA ASN A 140 -15.52 -4.48 8.62
C ASN A 140 -16.33 -5.59 9.30
N GLU A 141 -16.31 -6.77 8.70
CA GLU A 141 -16.77 -8.06 9.27
C GLU A 141 -15.58 -9.00 9.57
N GLY A 142 -14.37 -8.64 9.15
CA GLY A 142 -13.12 -9.36 9.38
C GLY A 142 -12.32 -8.84 10.57
N LYS A 143 -11.01 -9.10 10.53
CA LYS A 143 -10.04 -8.68 11.55
C LYS A 143 -9.23 -7.47 11.09
N ILE A 144 -8.88 -6.63 12.06
CA ILE A 144 -7.86 -5.60 11.91
C ILE A 144 -6.85 -5.81 13.04
N THR A 145 -5.59 -6.05 12.68
CA THR A 145 -4.54 -6.41 13.62
C THR A 145 -3.42 -5.37 13.54
N SER A 146 -3.08 -4.75 14.67
CA SER A 146 -1.81 -4.03 14.80
C SER A 146 -0.73 -5.02 15.23
N VAL A 147 0.18 -5.37 14.31
CA VAL A 147 1.37 -6.16 14.60
C VAL A 147 2.43 -5.18 15.10
N PHE A 148 2.54 -5.01 16.42
CA PHE A 148 3.67 -4.30 16.98
C PHE A 148 4.90 -5.20 16.82
N THR A 149 5.81 -4.88 15.89
CA THR A 149 7.16 -5.44 15.92
C THR A 149 7.96 -4.65 16.95
N PRO A 150 8.35 -5.25 18.10
CA PRO A 150 9.23 -4.59 19.02
C PRO A 150 10.62 -4.49 18.37
N GLY A 151 10.97 -3.32 17.85
CA GLY A 151 12.36 -2.91 17.62
C GLY A 151 12.80 -2.80 16.16
N ASN A 152 13.07 -1.57 15.73
CA ASN A 152 14.40 -1.14 15.26
C ASN A 152 14.40 0.40 15.26
N ARG A 153 14.83 0.98 16.38
CA ARG A 153 15.33 2.37 16.45
C ARG A 153 16.81 2.36 16.12
#